data_AF-A0AAV7GLN8-F1
#
_entry.id   AF-A0AAV7GLN8-F1
#
_cell.length_a   1.000
_cell.length_b   1.000
_cell.length_c   1.000
_cell.angle_alpha   90.00
_cell.angle_beta   90.00
_cell.angle_gamma   90.00
#
_symmetry.space_group_name_H-M   'P 1'
#
loop_
_entity.id
_entity.type
_entity.pdbx_description
1 polymer ?
#
loop_
_entity_poly.entity_id
_entity_poly.type
_entity_poly.pdbx_seq_one_letter_code
_entity_poly.pdbx_strand_id
1 'polypeptide(L)'
;MRTVKHLSGRVEECGLWNVEHSSGVADLSVYLTMASKSESRDCFGWAARDTSGVLSPYKFNRRALQDGDVSLRITHCGVCYADVVWTRNLLNNSIYPVVPG
;
A
#
# COMPACT_ATOMS: atom_id res chain seq x y z
N MET A 1 -16.46 2.78 -20.40
CA MET A 1 -15.87 3.82 -21.28
C MET A 1 -15.22 4.87 -20.37
N ARG A 2 -13.88 4.86 -20.28
CA ARG A 2 -12.94 5.89 -19.76
C ARG A 2 -13.21 6.44 -18.33
N THR A 3 -12.26 6.44 -17.40
CA THR A 3 -10.91 7.02 -17.51
C THR A 3 -10.02 6.41 -16.43
N VAL A 4 -8.96 5.68 -16.81
CA VAL A 4 -7.85 5.42 -15.88
C VAL A 4 -7.16 6.77 -15.72
N LYS A 5 -7.43 7.47 -14.61
CA LYS A 5 -6.64 8.65 -14.25
C LYS A 5 -5.23 8.14 -13.97
N HIS A 6 -4.36 8.25 -14.95
CA HIS A 6 -2.93 8.07 -14.80
C HIS A 6 -2.46 9.20 -13.88
N LEU A 7 -2.46 8.96 -12.57
CA LEU A 7 -1.81 9.83 -11.60
C LEU A 7 -0.30 9.61 -11.75
N SER A 8 0.30 10.29 -12.71
CA SER A 8 1.76 10.43 -12.82
C SER A 8 2.24 11.32 -11.68
N GLY A 9 2.30 10.74 -10.49
CA GLY A 9 3.05 11.24 -9.35
C GLY A 9 4.00 10.12 -8.93
N ARG A 10 5.22 10.45 -8.52
CA ARG A 10 6.17 9.48 -7.99
C ARG A 10 5.58 8.88 -6.69
N VAL A 11 4.88 7.76 -6.82
CA VAL A 11 4.30 7.02 -5.70
C VAL A 11 5.45 6.25 -5.04
N GLU A 12 6.02 6.81 -3.98
CA GLU A 12 6.95 6.10 -3.09
C GLU A 12 6.15 5.40 -1.98
N GLU A 13 5.31 4.45 -2.37
CA GLU A 13 4.52 3.64 -1.44
C GLU A 13 5.34 2.42 -1.01
N CYS A 14 5.64 2.35 0.30
CA CYS A 14 6.25 1.16 0.89
C CYS A 14 5.17 0.11 1.15
N GLY A 15 5.20 -0.98 0.39
CA GLY A 15 4.45 -2.20 0.71
C GLY A 15 5.30 -3.11 1.59
N LEU A 16 4.69 -3.68 2.64
CA LEU A 16 5.24 -4.80 3.40
C LEU A 16 4.26 -5.97 3.28
N TRP A 17 4.76 -7.11 2.82
CA TRP A 17 4.00 -8.35 2.73
C TRP A 17 4.78 -9.47 3.41
N ASN A 18 4.07 -10.26 4.22
CA ASN A 18 4.61 -11.48 4.83
C ASN A 18 4.44 -12.62 3.82
N VAL A 19 5.52 -13.32 3.46
CA VAL A 19 5.45 -14.52 2.62
C VAL A 19 5.54 -15.73 3.53
N GLU A 20 4.45 -16.51 3.64
CA GLU A 20 4.52 -17.84 4.23
C GLU A 20 5.18 -18.79 3.21
N HIS A 21 6.30 -19.39 3.60
CA HIS A 21 7.08 -20.27 2.74
C HIS A 21 6.29 -21.53 2.38
N SER A 22 5.93 -21.68 1.10
CA SER A 22 5.91 -23.00 0.47
C SER A 22 6.96 -23.03 -0.63
N SER A 23 7.80 -24.05 -0.57
CA SER A 23 8.99 -24.27 -1.39
C SER A 23 8.69 -24.34 -2.89
N GLY A 24 9.42 -23.58 -3.72
CA GLY A 24 9.57 -23.90 -5.14
C GLY A 24 9.83 -22.74 -6.08
N VAL A 25 11.12 -22.56 -6.43
CA VAL A 25 11.72 -22.03 -7.68
C VAL A 25 11.39 -20.60 -8.17
N ALA A 26 12.43 -19.99 -8.73
CA ALA A 26 12.59 -18.58 -9.02
C ALA A 26 12.01 -18.13 -10.38
N ASP A 27 11.51 -16.89 -10.44
CA ASP A 27 11.53 -16.06 -11.65
C ASP A 27 12.15 -14.69 -11.29
N LEU A 28 13.36 -14.46 -11.82
CA LEU A 28 14.21 -13.31 -11.58
C LEU A 28 13.76 -12.13 -12.46
N SER A 29 12.94 -11.20 -11.94
CA SER A 29 12.85 -9.84 -12.52
C SER A 29 12.36 -8.73 -11.56
N VAL A 30 12.32 -8.96 -10.25
CA VAL A 30 12.14 -7.87 -9.29
C VAL A 30 13.47 -7.65 -8.61
N TYR A 31 14.10 -6.50 -8.82
CA TYR A 31 15.32 -6.07 -8.14
C TYR A 31 15.09 -6.09 -6.61
N LEU A 32 15.28 -7.26 -6.00
CA LEU A 32 15.25 -7.47 -4.57
C LEU A 32 16.56 -6.92 -4.01
N THR A 33 16.64 -5.60 -3.83
CA THR A 33 17.72 -5.03 -3.03
C THR A 33 17.48 -5.54 -1.62
N MET A 34 18.35 -6.44 -1.14
CA MET A 34 18.34 -6.91 0.25
C MET A 34 18.55 -5.70 1.16
N ALA A 35 17.46 -5.15 1.66
CA ALA A 35 17.50 -3.92 2.44
C ALA A 35 18.10 -4.23 3.81
N SER A 36 19.30 -3.72 4.05
CA SER A 36 19.91 -3.64 5.37
C SER A 36 18.94 -2.98 6.35
N LYS A 37 18.79 -3.59 7.54
CA LYS A 37 18.03 -3.14 8.73
C LYS A 37 17.81 -1.61 8.76
N SER A 38 16.68 -1.13 8.26
CA SER A 38 16.36 0.30 8.26
C SER A 38 15.29 0.60 9.29
N GLU A 39 15.60 1.58 10.13
CA GLU A 39 14.67 2.34 10.97
C GLU A 39 13.38 2.72 10.22
N SER A 40 12.29 2.82 10.99
CA SER A 40 10.94 3.25 10.60
C SER A 40 10.88 4.04 9.29
N ARG A 41 10.34 3.44 8.22
CA ARG A 41 10.21 4.12 6.93
C ARG A 41 8.99 5.02 6.93
N ASP A 42 9.23 6.32 6.77
CA ASP A 42 8.21 7.32 6.46
C ASP A 42 7.54 6.95 5.13
N CYS A 43 6.35 6.39 5.23
CA CYS A 43 5.50 6.05 4.10
C CYS A 43 4.60 7.24 3.76
N PHE A 44 4.36 7.45 2.48
CA PHE A 44 3.43 8.45 1.99
C PHE A 44 2.35 7.77 1.14
N GLY A 45 1.10 8.12 1.39
CA GLY A 45 -0.06 7.61 0.66
C GLY A 45 -1.22 8.59 0.70
N TRP A 46 -2.37 8.15 0.18
CA TRP A 46 -3.61 8.90 0.21
C TRP A 46 -4.59 8.22 1.15
N ALA A 47 -5.19 8.96 2.07
CA ALA A 47 -6.13 8.41 3.04
C ALA A 47 -7.45 9.17 3.09
N ALA A 48 -8.54 8.42 3.26
CA ALA A 48 -9.81 8.96 3.72
C ALA A 48 -9.73 9.17 5.25
N ARG A 49 -10.38 10.22 5.74
CA ARG A 49 -10.40 10.59 7.17
C ARG A 49 -11.79 10.64 7.79
N ASP A 50 -12.81 10.53 6.95
CA ASP A 50 -14.22 10.53 7.33
C ASP A 50 -15.07 9.84 6.24
N THR A 51 -16.38 9.75 6.49
CA THR A 51 -17.34 9.03 5.65
C THR A 51 -17.60 9.67 4.28
N SER A 52 -17.07 10.87 4.00
CA SER A 52 -17.09 11.44 2.64
C SER A 52 -16.28 10.59 1.64
N GLY A 53 -15.29 9.85 2.14
CA GLY A 53 -14.34 9.09 1.34
C GLY A 53 -13.42 9.97 0.49
N VAL A 54 -13.32 11.27 0.78
CA VAL A 54 -12.37 12.17 0.11
C VAL A 54 -10.96 11.80 0.56
N LEU A 55 -10.11 11.49 -0.42
CA LEU A 55 -8.71 11.16 -0.17
C LEU A 55 -7.86 12.42 -0.07
N SER A 56 -6.94 12.43 0.90
CA SER A 56 -5.93 13.48 1.06
C SER A 56 -4.55 12.88 1.39
N PRO A 57 -3.44 13.59 1.11
CA PRO A 57 -2.10 13.15 1.49
C PRO A 57 -1.99 12.73 2.96
N TYR A 58 -1.32 11.61 3.19
CA TYR A 58 -1.15 11.03 4.52
C TYR A 58 0.25 10.43 4.66
N LYS A 59 0.95 10.84 5.73
CA LYS A 59 2.23 10.29 6.14
C LYS A 59 2.02 9.31 7.28
N PHE A 60 2.59 8.13 7.18
CA PHE A 60 2.49 7.09 8.19
C PHE A 60 3.76 6.25 8.23
N ASN A 61 3.96 5.52 9.32
CA ASN A 61 5.09 4.61 9.46
C ASN A 61 4.62 3.16 9.37
N ARG A 62 5.41 2.34 8.69
CA ARG A 62 5.30 0.87 8.80
C ARG A 62 6.33 0.35 9.78
N ARG A 63 6.07 -0.84 10.34
CA ARG A 63 7.02 -1.53 11.21
C ARG A 63 8.36 -1.76 10.49
N ALA A 64 9.43 -1.87 11.26
CA ALA A 64 10.72 -2.27 10.73
C ALA A 64 10.63 -3.65 10.08
N LEU A 65 11.41 -3.87 9.03
CA LEU A 65 11.52 -5.16 8.37
C LEU A 65 12.04 -6.22 9.35
N GLN A 66 11.40 -7.38 9.34
CA GLN A 66 11.76 -8.59 10.05
C GLN A 66 12.13 -9.70 9.07
N ASP A 67 12.71 -10.78 9.61
CA ASP A 67 13.07 -11.95 8.81
C ASP A 67 11.82 -12.54 8.15
N GLY A 68 11.88 -12.72 6.82
CA GLY A 68 10.77 -13.20 6.00
C GLY A 68 9.87 -12.09 5.41
N ASP A 69 10.11 -10.83 5.75
CA ASP A 69 9.38 -9.71 5.15
C ASP A 69 9.92 -9.36 3.77
N VAL A 70 9.00 -8.92 2.90
CA VAL A 70 9.36 -8.30 1.62
C VAL A 70 8.98 -6.83 1.64
N SER A 71 9.96 -5.97 1.34
CA SER A 71 9.71 -4.56 1.06
C SER A 71 9.50 -4.35 -0.43
N LEU A 72 8.38 -3.73 -0.78
CA LEU A 72 8.06 -3.37 -2.15
C LEU A 72 8.00 -1.86 -2.29
N ARG A 73 8.56 -1.36 -3.40
CA ARG A 73 8.23 -0.04 -3.91
C ARG A 73 7.03 -0.20 -4.85
N ILE A 74 5.87 0.25 -4.40
CA ILE A 74 4.65 0.17 -5.20
C ILE A 74 4.74 1.23 -6.30
N THR A 75 4.67 0.81 -7.56
CA THR A 75 4.68 1.72 -8.72
C THR A 75 3.27 1.99 -9.24
N HIS A 76 2.36 1.04 -9.03
CA HIS A 76 0.98 1.07 -9.50
C HIS A 76 0.11 0.26 -8.53
N CYS A 77 -1.13 0.70 -8.32
CA CYS A 77 -2.16 0.00 -7.56
C CYS A 77 -3.47 0.06 -8.35
N GLY A 78 -4.26 -1.02 -8.32
CA GLY A 78 -5.58 -1.08 -8.95
C GLY A 78 -6.64 -0.50 -8.02
N VAL A 79 -7.67 0.13 -8.58
CA VAL A 79 -8.83 0.61 -7.81
C VAL A 79 -10.01 -0.32 -8.05
N CYS A 80 -10.61 -0.81 -6.98
CA CYS A 80 -11.77 -1.69 -7.02
C CYS A 80 -12.94 -1.12 -6.23
N TYR A 81 -14.09 -1.80 -6.26
CA TYR A 81 -15.26 -1.35 -5.51
C TYR A 81 -15.07 -1.44 -3.99
N ALA A 82 -14.20 -2.34 -3.50
CA ALA A 82 -13.92 -2.45 -2.07
C ALA A 82 -13.32 -1.15 -1.51
N ASP A 83 -12.50 -0.43 -2.29
CA ASP A 83 -11.95 0.87 -1.89
C ASP A 83 -13.06 1.87 -1.58
N VAL A 84 -14.14 1.87 -2.38
CA VAL A 84 -15.30 2.74 -2.15
C VAL A 84 -16.05 2.32 -0.89
N VAL A 85 -16.24 1.02 -0.69
CA VAL A 85 -16.94 0.46 0.47
C VAL A 85 -16.25 0.89 1.78
N TRP A 86 -14.93 0.76 1.85
CA TRP A 86 -14.15 1.10 3.04
C TRP A 86 -13.95 2.60 3.22
N THR A 87 -13.61 3.35 2.16
CA THR A 87 -13.37 4.80 2.30
C THR A 87 -14.62 5.58 2.72
N ARG A 88 -15.81 5.14 2.28
CA ARG A 88 -17.10 5.77 2.61
C ARG A 88 -17.86 5.12 3.77
N ASN A 89 -17.25 4.16 4.45
CA ASN A 89 -17.84 3.46 5.58
C ASN A 89 -19.22 2.84 5.29
N LEU A 90 -19.39 2.22 4.11
CA LEU A 90 -20.68 1.64 3.69
C LEU A 90 -21.11 0.42 4.53
N LEU A 91 -20.19 -0.15 5.31
CA LEU A 91 -20.45 -1.25 6.25
C LEU A 91 -20.42 -0.78 7.72
N ASN A 92 -20.37 0.52 7.98
CA ASN A 92 -20.40 1.13 9.33
C ASN A 92 -19.29 0.67 10.29
N ASN A 93 -18.18 0.13 9.80
CA ASN A 93 -17.08 -0.43 10.58
C ASN A 93 -15.68 0.04 10.14
N SER A 94 -15.58 1.11 9.35
CA SER A 94 -14.30 1.63 8.88
C SER A 94 -13.53 2.35 9.99
N ILE A 95 -12.24 2.06 10.10
CA ILE A 95 -11.32 2.69 11.06
C ILE A 95 -10.47 3.70 10.30
N TYR A 96 -10.67 4.99 10.60
CA TYR A 96 -9.92 6.06 9.97
C TYR A 96 -8.60 6.34 10.70
N PRO A 97 -7.54 6.75 9.99
CA PRO A 97 -7.48 6.98 8.54
C PRO A 97 -7.42 5.68 7.71
N VAL A 98 -8.18 5.64 6.60
CA VAL A 98 -8.20 4.50 5.67
C VAL A 98 -7.32 4.82 4.47
N VAL A 99 -6.25 4.05 4.26
CA VAL A 99 -5.44 4.05 3.03
C VAL A 99 -5.94 2.90 2.15
N PRO A 100 -6.72 3.16 1.08
CA PRO A 100 -7.22 2.12 0.17
C PRO A 100 -6.12 1.61 -0.77
N GLY A 101 -6.37 0.47 -1.44
CA GLY A 101 -5.43 -0.18 -2.34
C GLY A 101 -5.14 -1.65 -2.03
#